data_AF-A0A357EJ82-F1
#
_entry.id   AF-A0A357EJ82-F1
#
_cell.length_a   1.000
_cell.length_b   1.000
_cell.length_c   1.000
_cell.angle_alpha   90.00
_cell.angle_beta   90.00
_cell.angle_gamma   90.00
#
_symmetry.space_group_name_H-M   'P 1'
#
loop_
_entity.id
_entity.type
_entity.pdbx_description
1 polymer ?
#
loop_
_entity_poly.entity_id
_entity_poly.type
_entity_poly.pdbx_seq_one_letter_code
_entity_poly.pdbx_strand_id
1 'polypeptide(L)'
;QSAASFSGEEPTVIYPRILDRRVPNTGSTYFAYTPGFQLDIGRLFTSRYTEGTSLYVMAQIPVARDANNNLAQGTSFIFGITRSLQVVKPRS
;
A
#
# COMPACT_ATOMS: atom_id res chain seq x y z
N GLN A 1 5.83 -39.28 -16.81
CA GLN A 1 6.75 -39.55 -17.92
C GLN A 1 7.99 -38.70 -17.68
N SER A 2 9.16 -39.31 -17.48
CA SER A 2 10.43 -38.61 -17.28
C SER A 2 10.97 -38.19 -18.64
N ALA A 3 11.30 -36.91 -18.82
CA ALA A 3 11.93 -36.43 -20.05
C ALA A 3 13.33 -37.03 -20.23
N ALA A 4 13.76 -37.21 -21.48
CA ALA A 4 15.06 -37.76 -21.83
C ALA A 4 16.20 -36.84 -21.36
N SER A 5 17.25 -37.43 -20.77
CA SER A 5 18.46 -36.70 -20.36
C SER A 5 19.11 -36.05 -21.57
N PHE A 6 19.31 -34.72 -21.50
CA PHE A 6 20.01 -33.95 -22.52
C PHE A 6 21.41 -34.54 -22.75
N SER A 7 21.71 -34.90 -24.00
CA SER A 7 22.97 -35.50 -24.40
C SER A 7 24.09 -34.45 -24.37
N GLY A 8 24.82 -34.38 -23.26
CA GLY A 8 26.27 -34.11 -23.19
C GLY A 8 26.86 -32.79 -23.74
N GLU A 9 26.11 -31.91 -24.40
CA GLU A 9 26.60 -30.58 -24.74
C GLU A 9 26.41 -29.63 -23.56
N GLU A 10 27.47 -28.90 -23.22
CA GLU A 10 27.40 -27.79 -22.25
C GLU A 10 26.27 -26.84 -22.68
N PRO A 11 25.25 -26.63 -21.83
CA PRO A 11 24.08 -25.85 -22.20
C PRO A 11 24.49 -24.44 -22.63
N THR A 12 24.12 -24.07 -23.86
CA THR A 12 24.39 -22.74 -24.38
C THR A 12 23.58 -21.71 -23.58
N VAL A 13 24.28 -20.82 -22.88
CA VAL A 13 23.64 -19.77 -22.06
C VAL A 13 22.98 -18.74 -22.98
N ILE A 14 21.65 -18.79 -23.10
CA ILE A 14 20.85 -17.86 -23.92
C ILE A 14 20.86 -16.45 -23.32
N TYR A 15 20.89 -16.32 -21.99
CA TYR A 15 20.99 -15.03 -21.30
C TYR A 15 21.58 -15.17 -19.89
N PRO A 16 22.75 -14.59 -19.60
CA PRO A 16 23.50 -14.83 -18.36
C PRO A 16 22.91 -14.16 -17.12
N ARG A 17 21.99 -13.20 -17.28
CA ARG A 17 21.34 -12.47 -16.16
C ARG A 17 19.87 -12.85 -15.98
N ILE A 18 19.47 -14.03 -16.43
CA ILE A 18 18.06 -14.45 -16.37
C ILE A 18 17.56 -14.54 -14.92
N LEU A 19 18.45 -14.86 -13.98
CA LEU A 19 18.18 -14.90 -12.55
C LEU A 19 18.03 -13.51 -11.93
N ASP A 20 18.63 -12.48 -12.51
CA ASP A 20 18.51 -11.08 -12.04
C ASP A 20 17.25 -10.37 -12.59
N ARG A 21 16.51 -11.05 -13.48
CA ARG A 21 15.33 -10.46 -14.10
C ARG A 21 14.19 -10.44 -13.10
N ARG A 22 13.71 -9.24 -12.77
CA ARG A 22 12.45 -9.08 -12.04
C ARG A 22 11.32 -9.74 -12.83
N VAL A 23 10.67 -10.73 -12.22
CA VAL A 23 9.47 -11.35 -12.79
C VAL A 23 8.33 -10.34 -12.63
N PRO A 24 7.66 -9.92 -13.74
CA PRO A 24 6.49 -9.06 -13.64
C PRO A 24 5.45 -9.69 -12.72
N ASN A 25 4.98 -8.93 -11.73
CA ASN A 25 3.99 -9.36 -10.74
C ASN A 25 2.54 -9.14 -11.20
N THR A 26 2.31 -9.11 -12.52
CA THR A 26 0.98 -9.02 -13.13
C THR A 26 0.12 -10.18 -12.64
N GLY A 27 -0.82 -9.91 -11.73
CA GLY A 27 -1.66 -10.91 -11.06
C GLY A 27 -1.56 -10.96 -9.53
N SER A 28 -0.70 -10.15 -8.91
CA SER A 28 -0.58 -10.12 -7.45
C SER A 28 -1.88 -9.64 -6.79
N THR A 29 -2.59 -10.54 -6.11
CA THR A 29 -3.73 -10.18 -5.27
C THR A 29 -3.24 -9.72 -3.90
N TYR A 30 -3.75 -8.56 -3.46
CA TYR A 30 -3.39 -7.95 -2.19
C TYR A 30 -4.64 -7.80 -1.33
N PHE A 31 -4.67 -8.54 -0.22
CA PHE A 31 -5.70 -8.41 0.80
C PHE A 31 -5.11 -7.77 2.04
N ALA A 32 -5.63 -6.60 2.39
CA ALA A 32 -5.21 -5.85 3.56
C ALA A 32 -6.39 -5.43 4.41
N TYR A 33 -6.14 -5.39 5.70
CA TYR A 33 -7.04 -4.84 6.68
C TYR A 33 -6.50 -3.48 7.12
N THR A 34 -7.36 -2.47 7.14
CA THR A 34 -6.98 -1.10 7.48
C THR A 34 -7.66 -0.65 8.77
N PRO A 35 -7.13 -1.01 9.96
CA PRO A 35 -7.65 -0.47 11.21
C PRO A 35 -7.22 0.98 11.39
N GLY A 36 -8.07 1.77 12.04
CA GLY A 36 -7.74 3.14 12.37
C GLY A 36 -8.78 3.79 13.26
N PHE A 37 -8.47 5.02 13.65
CA PHE A 37 -9.40 5.89 14.34
C PHE A 37 -9.37 7.27 13.72
N GLN A 38 -10.51 7.94 13.77
CA GLN A 38 -10.66 9.32 13.36
C GLN A 38 -11.27 10.09 14.53
N LEU A 39 -10.62 11.21 14.88
CA LEU A 39 -11.04 12.10 15.95
C LEU A 39 -11.48 13.42 15.36
N ASP A 40 -12.66 13.89 15.75
CA ASP A 40 -13.13 15.24 15.49
C ASP A 40 -12.64 16.15 16.64
N ILE A 41 -11.59 16.95 16.38
CA ILE A 41 -11.04 17.85 17.40
C ILE A 41 -12.04 18.96 17.74
N GLY A 42 -12.86 19.37 16.76
CA GLY A 42 -13.86 20.42 16.94
C GLY A 42 -14.93 20.06 17.98
N ARG A 43 -15.19 18.77 18.19
CA ARG A 43 -16.08 18.28 19.25
C ARG A 43 -15.41 18.13 20.61
N LEU A 44 -14.10 17.90 20.65
CA LEU A 44 -13.34 17.69 21.89
C LEU A 44 -12.94 19.01 22.54
N PHE A 45 -12.50 19.98 21.73
CA PHE A 45 -12.08 21.30 22.18
C PHE A 45 -12.77 22.33 21.31
N THR A 46 -13.69 23.10 21.89
CA THR A 46 -14.40 24.15 21.15
C THR A 46 -13.52 25.39 21.04
N SER A 47 -12.93 25.62 19.86
CA SER A 47 -12.17 26.84 19.56
C SER A 47 -12.26 27.19 18.08
N ARG A 48 -12.00 28.45 17.72
CA ARG A 48 -11.96 28.92 16.32
C ARG A 48 -10.94 28.17 15.45
N TYR A 49 -9.92 27.55 16.07
CA TYR A 49 -8.87 26.83 15.38
C TYR A 49 -9.13 25.33 15.25
N THR A 50 -9.99 24.79 16.11
CA THR A 50 -10.31 23.36 16.17
C THR A 50 -11.64 23.04 15.51
N GLU A 51 -12.52 24.03 15.33
CA GLU A 51 -13.76 23.90 14.58
C GLU A 51 -13.50 23.40 13.15
N GLY A 52 -14.23 22.35 12.76
CA GLY A 52 -14.07 21.71 11.45
C GLY A 52 -12.76 20.94 11.26
N THR A 53 -11.98 20.69 12.32
CA THR A 53 -10.69 19.98 12.23
C THR A 53 -10.80 18.55 12.72
N SER A 54 -10.28 17.61 11.92
CA SER A 54 -10.24 16.19 12.23
C SER A 54 -8.84 15.61 12.06
N LEU A 55 -8.48 14.67 12.94
CA LEU A 55 -7.26 13.88 12.85
C LEU A 55 -7.62 12.44 12.50
N TYR A 56 -6.82 11.80 11.67
CA TYR A 56 -6.95 10.38 11.40
C TYR A 56 -5.60 9.68 11.46
N VAL A 57 -5.61 8.45 11.97
CA VAL A 57 -4.48 7.53 11.95
C VAL A 57 -5.01 6.16 11.54
N MET A 58 -4.45 5.62 10.47
CA MET A 58 -4.83 4.35 9.88
C MET A 58 -3.56 3.53 9.65
N ALA A 59 -3.55 2.29 10.10
CA ALA A 59 -2.56 1.31 9.68
C ALA A 59 -3.15 0.51 8.54
N GLN A 60 -2.35 0.15 7.55
CA GLN A 60 -2.74 -0.73 6.46
C GLN A 60 -1.88 -1.99 6.58
N ILE A 61 -2.49 -3.05 7.11
CA ILE A 61 -1.82 -4.29 7.47
C ILE A 61 -2.09 -5.32 6.37
N PRO A 62 -1.06 -5.82 5.67
CA PRO A 62 -1.24 -6.91 4.72
C PRO A 62 -1.63 -8.20 5.47
N VAL A 63 -2.80 -8.77 5.12
CA VAL A 63 -3.29 -10.03 5.72
C VAL A 63 -2.93 -11.24 4.84
N ALA A 64 -3.15 -11.12 3.53
CA ALA A 64 -2.73 -12.13 2.57
C ALA A 64 -2.23 -11.45 1.28
N ARG A 65 -1.12 -11.94 0.74
CA ARG A 65 -0.55 -11.42 -0.50
C ARG A 65 0.00 -12.57 -1.32
N ASP A 66 -0.45 -12.66 -2.56
CA ASP A 66 0.12 -13.56 -3.56
C ASP A 66 1.17 -12.79 -4.38
N ALA A 67 2.35 -12.58 -3.80
CA ALA A 67 3.48 -11.97 -4.49
C ALA A 67 4.67 -12.93 -4.41
N ASN A 68 5.33 -13.18 -5.55
CA ASN A 68 6.49 -14.08 -5.75
C ASN A 68 7.76 -13.65 -4.96
N ASN A 69 7.64 -13.55 -3.64
CA ASN A 69 8.72 -13.42 -2.65
C ASN A 69 9.73 -12.27 -2.83
N ASN A 70 9.50 -11.27 -3.71
CA ASN A 70 10.57 -10.31 -4.04
C ASN A 70 10.19 -8.82 -3.97
N LEU A 71 9.09 -8.46 -3.31
CA LEU A 71 8.82 -7.07 -2.88
C LEU A 71 7.73 -7.07 -1.81
N ALA A 72 8.05 -7.58 -0.62
CA ALA A 72 7.13 -7.55 0.51
C ALA A 72 7.01 -6.11 1.02
N GLN A 73 6.03 -5.36 0.51
CA GLN A 73 5.63 -4.10 1.13
C GLN A 73 4.82 -4.46 2.38
N GLY A 74 5.45 -4.25 3.54
CA GLY A 74 4.90 -4.56 4.85
C GLY A 74 3.77 -3.62 5.28
N THR A 75 3.53 -3.54 6.58
CA THR A 75 2.55 -2.62 7.17
C THR A 75 2.89 -1.18 6.81
N SER A 76 1.94 -0.47 6.17
CA SER A 76 2.04 0.97 5.94
C SER A 76 1.18 1.73 6.94
N PHE A 77 1.55 2.97 7.24
CA PHE A 77 0.81 3.85 8.14
C PHE A 77 0.43 5.13 7.40
N ILE A 78 -0.81 5.56 7.55
CA ILE A 78 -1.36 6.78 6.96
C ILE A 78 -1.92 7.61 8.11
N PHE A 79 -1.45 8.84 8.24
CA PHE A 79 -1.97 9.79 9.22
C PHE A 79 -2.17 11.15 8.55
N GLY A 80 -3.08 11.95 9.09
CA GLY A 80 -3.29 13.29 8.56
C GLY A 80 -4.24 14.12 9.38
N ILE A 81 -4.29 15.40 8.99
CA ILE A 81 -5.13 16.43 9.57
C ILE A 81 -5.97 17.02 8.45
N THR A 82 -7.28 17.01 8.62
CA THR A 82 -8.22 17.61 7.67
C THR A 82 -8.93 18.77 8.35
N ARG A 83 -9.05 19.91 7.65
CA ARG A 83 -9.83 21.06 8.13
C ARG A 83 -10.80 21.53 7.05
N SER A 84 -12.08 21.61 7.40
CA SER A 84 -13.10 22.21 6.53
C SER A 84 -13.19 23.73 6.75
N LEU A 85 -13.33 24.49 5.66
CA LEU A 85 -13.53 25.93 5.69
C LEU A 85 -14.85 26.23 4.99
N GLN A 86 -15.86 26.69 5.74
CA GLN A 86 -17.12 27.13 5.15
C GLN A 86 -17.03 28.63 4.84
N VAL A 87 -16.93 28.97 3.56
CA VAL A 87 -16.97 30.36 3.11
C VAL A 87 -18.43 30.78 2.96
N VAL A 88 -18.94 31.56 3.92
CA VAL A 88 -20.28 32.13 3.84
C VAL A 88 -20.18 33.47 3.09
N LYS A 89 -20.87 33.59 1.95
CA LYS A 89 -20.96 34.86 1.22
C LYS A 89 -21.71 35.88 2.12
N PRO A 90 -21.13 37.06 2.41
CA PRO A 90 -21.86 38.10 3.11
C PRO A 90 -23.05 38.52 2.24
N ARG A 91 -24.25 38.51 2.81
CA ARG A 91 -25.41 39.14 2.17
C ARG A 91 -25.19 40.66 2.24
N SER A 92 -24.98 41.25 1.06
CA SER A 92 -25.11 42.69 0.83
C SER A 92 -26.55 43.13 1.04
#